data_AF-A0A428J9D7-F1
#
_entry.id   AF-A0A428J9D7-F1
#
_cell.length_a   1.000
_cell.length_b   1.000
_cell.length_c   1.000
_cell.angle_alpha   90.00
_cell.angle_beta   90.00
_cell.angle_gamma   90.00
#
_symmetry.space_group_name_H-M   'P 1'
#
loop_
_entity.id
_entity.type
_entity.pdbx_description
1 polymer ?
#
loop_
_entity_poly.entity_id
_entity_poly.type
_entity_poly.pdbx_seq_one_letter_code
_entity_poly.pdbx_strand_id
1 'polypeptide(L)'
;MNNNQDVMLQMAVTNGKALVILSLINRPDIYMDVVKEIEKNMDLELTSHRHSLDVKAEGTRILYKGSFKEYKDIEQKAEFIMKNPIRFDINFNGYVFEGMMPKGVLDNLRNNNVKEIIFQVSNQFVKGRKSYIKMNQVVVTGIKNISFS
;
A
#
# COMPACT_ATOMS: atom_id res chain seq x y z
N MET A 1 6.99 7.09 -17.95
CA MET A 1 6.57 8.37 -17.33
C MET A 1 5.49 8.03 -16.30
N ASN A 2 5.78 8.13 -15.00
CA ASN A 2 4.85 7.78 -13.93
C ASN A 2 3.76 8.86 -13.81
N ASN A 3 2.58 8.56 -14.36
CA ASN A 3 1.43 9.45 -14.39
C ASN A 3 0.66 9.36 -13.05
N ASN A 4 1.33 9.73 -11.94
CA ASN A 4 0.75 9.67 -10.58
C ASN A 4 -0.34 10.71 -10.32
N GLN A 5 -0.71 11.55 -11.30
CA GLN A 5 -1.78 12.56 -11.14
C GLN A 5 -3.16 11.94 -10.89
N ASP A 6 -3.34 10.70 -11.34
CA ASP A 6 -4.61 9.97 -11.31
C ASP A 6 -4.64 8.87 -10.22
N VAL A 7 -3.64 8.86 -9.33
CA VAL A 7 -3.53 7.89 -8.23
C VAL A 7 -3.35 8.64 -6.93
N MET A 8 -4.20 8.34 -5.95
CA MET A 8 -4.06 8.87 -4.59
C MET A 8 -3.98 7.72 -3.60
N LEU A 9 -2.90 7.67 -2.83
CA LEU A 9 -2.65 6.66 -1.81
C LEU A 9 -2.58 7.30 -0.43
N GLN A 10 -3.43 6.86 0.48
CA GLN A 10 -3.54 7.43 1.83
C GLN A 10 -3.49 6.32 2.88
N MET A 11 -2.97 6.62 4.07
CA MET A 11 -3.01 5.73 5.22
C MET A 11 -3.67 6.45 6.40
N ALA A 12 -4.64 5.79 7.02
CA ALA A 12 -5.27 6.19 8.27
C ALA A 12 -5.01 5.13 9.34
N VAL A 13 -4.87 5.54 10.59
CA VAL A 13 -4.63 4.64 11.73
C VAL A 13 -5.76 4.82 12.74
N THR A 14 -6.36 3.73 13.20
CA THR A 14 -7.43 3.74 14.19
C THR A 14 -7.44 2.45 14.99
N ASN A 15 -7.53 2.53 16.32
CA ASN A 15 -7.85 1.44 17.25
C ASN A 15 -7.43 0.02 16.80
N GLY A 16 -6.12 -0.25 16.80
CA GLY A 16 -5.58 -1.59 16.48
C GLY A 16 -5.52 -1.94 14.98
N LYS A 17 -5.94 -1.04 14.09
CA LYS A 17 -5.91 -1.21 12.64
C LYS A 17 -5.29 -0.01 11.91
N ALA A 18 -4.69 -0.27 10.75
CA ALA A 18 -4.38 0.75 9.76
C ALA A 18 -5.20 0.47 8.50
N LEU A 19 -5.72 1.53 7.88
CA LEU A 19 -6.42 1.48 6.61
C LEU A 19 -5.57 2.18 5.57
N VAL A 20 -5.24 1.47 4.49
CA VAL A 20 -4.58 2.05 3.32
C VAL A 20 -5.58 2.14 2.18
N ILE A 21 -5.81 3.34 1.68
CA ILE A 21 -6.80 3.64 0.64
C ILE A 21 -6.07 3.99 -0.65
N LEU A 22 -6.19 3.13 -1.66
CA LEU A 22 -5.79 3.37 -3.04
C LEU A 22 -7.01 3.91 -3.80
N SER A 23 -6.92 5.15 -4.26
CA SER A 23 -7.94 5.78 -5.11
C SER A 23 -7.40 5.95 -6.52
N LEU A 24 -8.08 5.32 -7.48
CA LEU A 24 -7.79 5.38 -8.91
C LEU A 24 -8.76 6.35 -9.58
N ILE A 25 -8.29 7.55 -9.94
CA ILE A 25 -9.08 8.65 -10.51
C ILE A 25 -9.02 8.57 -12.03
N ASN A 26 -10.16 8.46 -12.71
CA ASN A 26 -10.23 8.32 -14.18
C ASN A 26 -9.41 7.13 -14.75
N ARG A 27 -9.15 6.10 -13.94
CA ARG A 27 -8.41 4.87 -14.32
C ARG A 27 -9.27 3.60 -14.21
N PRO A 28 -10.38 3.50 -14.98
CA PRO A 28 -11.19 2.28 -15.00
C PRO A 28 -10.43 1.05 -15.50
N ASP A 29 -9.45 1.26 -16.37
CA ASP A 29 -8.56 0.25 -16.93
C ASP A 29 -7.81 -0.47 -15.83
N ILE A 30 -7.07 0.27 -14.99
CA ILE A 30 -6.33 -0.33 -13.86
C ILE A 30 -7.29 -0.88 -12.80
N TYR A 31 -8.39 -0.18 -12.52
CA TYR A 31 -9.29 -0.57 -11.44
C TYR A 31 -9.84 -1.99 -11.63
N MET A 32 -10.27 -2.33 -12.84
CA MET A 32 -10.82 -3.65 -13.12
C MET A 32 -9.76 -4.75 -12.98
N ASP A 33 -8.53 -4.49 -13.45
CA ASP A 33 -7.42 -5.44 -13.37
C ASP A 33 -6.98 -5.68 -11.92
N VAL A 34 -6.87 -4.60 -11.14
CA VAL A 34 -6.52 -4.68 -9.71
C VAL A 34 -7.61 -5.40 -8.92
N VAL A 35 -8.88 -5.05 -9.12
CA VAL A 35 -9.97 -5.62 -8.32
C VAL A 35 -10.30 -7.07 -8.66
N LYS A 36 -10.12 -7.48 -9.92
CA LYS A 36 -10.37 -8.88 -10.33
C LYS A 36 -9.49 -9.87 -9.57
N GLU A 37 -8.25 -9.49 -9.29
CA GLU A 37 -7.26 -10.34 -8.63
C GLU A 37 -7.24 -10.15 -7.10
N ILE A 38 -7.90 -9.11 -6.61
CA ILE A 38 -8.08 -8.89 -5.18
C ILE A 38 -9.20 -9.79 -4.66
N GLU A 39 -8.82 -10.84 -3.93
CA GLU A 39 -9.77 -11.67 -3.22
C GLU A 39 -10.24 -10.99 -1.91
N LYS A 40 -11.54 -11.06 -1.63
CA LYS A 40 -12.08 -10.71 -0.31
C LYS A 40 -11.49 -11.71 0.68
N ASN A 41 -10.57 -11.26 1.54
CA ASN A 41 -9.82 -12.03 2.56
C ASN A 41 -8.43 -12.57 2.15
N MET A 42 -7.73 -11.87 1.27
CA MET A 42 -6.32 -12.17 0.99
C MET A 42 -5.42 -11.79 2.18
N ASP A 43 -4.91 -12.80 2.90
CA ASP A 43 -3.97 -12.60 4.01
C ASP A 43 -2.53 -12.48 3.45
N LEU A 44 -1.85 -11.37 3.76
CA LEU A 44 -0.44 -11.11 3.50
C LEU A 44 0.39 -11.50 4.73
N GLU A 45 1.42 -12.29 4.50
CA GLU A 45 2.36 -12.76 5.51
C GLU A 45 3.71 -12.06 5.37
N LEU A 46 4.43 -11.88 6.48
CA LEU A 46 5.77 -11.30 6.46
C LEU A 46 6.74 -12.23 5.75
N THR A 47 7.27 -11.82 4.60
CA THR A 47 8.24 -12.62 3.82
C THR A 47 9.67 -12.15 4.00
N SER A 48 9.89 -10.89 4.36
CA SER A 48 11.24 -10.32 4.52
C SER A 48 11.25 -9.17 5.52
N HIS A 49 12.30 -9.11 6.33
CA HIS A 49 12.59 -7.98 7.23
C HIS A 49 14.08 -7.65 7.17
N ARG A 50 14.41 -6.40 6.79
CA ARG A 50 15.79 -5.92 6.66
C ARG A 50 15.94 -4.52 7.28
N HIS A 51 17.12 -4.23 7.82
CA HIS A 51 17.47 -2.91 8.40
C HIS A 51 18.36 -2.04 7.50
N SER A 52 18.74 -2.58 6.34
CA SER A 52 19.41 -1.85 5.30
C SER A 52 19.17 -2.52 3.94
N LEU A 53 19.27 -1.71 2.89
CA LEU A 53 19.16 -2.16 1.51
C LEU A 53 20.41 -1.70 0.77
N ASP A 54 21.12 -2.66 0.21
CA ASP A 54 22.31 -2.42 -0.57
C ASP A 54 21.93 -2.42 -2.05
N VAL A 55 21.96 -1.23 -2.67
CA VAL A 55 21.55 -1.06 -4.05
C VAL A 55 22.78 -0.69 -4.86
N LYS A 56 23.12 -1.53 -5.84
CA LYS A 56 24.18 -1.22 -6.81
C LYS A 56 23.53 -0.65 -8.08
N ALA A 57 23.65 0.65 -8.27
CA ALA A 57 23.20 1.34 -9.48
C ALA A 57 24.41 1.95 -10.20
N GLU A 58 24.57 1.66 -11.49
CA GLU A 58 25.62 2.24 -12.34
C GLU A 58 27.05 2.14 -11.74
N GLY A 59 27.37 1.00 -11.11
CA GLY A 59 28.68 0.77 -10.48
C GLY A 59 28.85 1.42 -9.10
N THR A 60 27.92 2.26 -8.67
CA THR A 60 27.91 2.86 -7.33
C THR A 60 27.11 1.98 -6.37
N ARG A 61 27.72 1.64 -5.23
CA ARG A 61 27.07 0.91 -4.14
C ARG A 61 26.44 1.91 -3.17
N ILE A 62 25.12 1.96 -3.11
CA ILE A 62 24.37 2.85 -2.22
C ILE A 62 23.74 2.01 -1.11
N LEU A 63 24.12 2.29 0.13
CA LEU A 63 23.52 1.68 1.31
C LEU A 63 22.38 2.54 1.84
N TYR A 64 21.15 2.12 1.63
CA TYR A 64 19.98 2.72 2.25
C TYR A 64 19.81 2.16 3.65
N LYS A 65 19.94 3.02 4.67
CA LYS A 65 19.63 2.67 6.06
C LYS A 65 18.12 2.90 6.30
N GLY A 66 17.42 1.88 6.78
CA GLY A 66 15.98 1.93 7.02
C GLY A 66 15.40 0.56 7.36
N SER A 67 14.22 0.50 7.97
CA SER A 67 13.51 -0.76 8.17
C SER A 67 12.63 -1.04 6.94
N PHE A 68 12.81 -2.20 6.36
CA PHE A 68 12.09 -2.71 5.21
C PHE A 68 11.38 -3.99 5.63
N LYS A 69 10.04 -3.96 5.67
CA LYS A 69 9.21 -5.13 5.95
C LYS A 69 8.35 -5.40 4.73
N GLU A 70 8.50 -6.57 4.14
CA GLU A 70 7.75 -6.99 2.96
C GLU A 70 6.74 -8.04 3.37
N TYR A 71 5.50 -7.84 2.94
CA TYR A 71 4.38 -8.73 3.19
C TYR A 71 3.80 -9.17 1.86
N LYS A 72 3.53 -10.47 1.68
CA LYS A 72 2.99 -11.02 0.43
C LYS A 72 1.87 -12.00 0.71
N ASP A 73 0.89 -12.07 -0.17
CA ASP A 73 -0.05 -13.18 -0.17
C ASP A 73 0.62 -14.45 -0.69
N ILE A 74 -0.01 -15.59 -0.39
CA ILE A 74 0.49 -16.91 -0.80
C ILE A 74 0.59 -17.07 -2.33
N GLU A 75 -0.29 -16.40 -3.09
CA GLU A 75 -0.30 -16.44 -4.56
C GLU A 75 0.55 -15.32 -5.19
N GLN A 76 1.16 -14.46 -4.37
CA GLN A 76 1.97 -13.30 -4.79
C GLN A 76 1.22 -12.32 -5.71
N LYS A 77 -0.10 -12.27 -5.62
CA LYS A 77 -0.97 -11.30 -6.30
C LYS A 77 -0.99 -9.93 -5.62
N ALA A 78 -0.61 -9.85 -4.35
CA ALA A 78 -0.51 -8.63 -3.57
C ALA A 78 0.76 -8.62 -2.72
N GLU A 79 1.41 -7.45 -2.69
CA GLU A 79 2.57 -7.22 -1.85
C GLU A 79 2.47 -5.84 -1.21
N PHE A 80 2.81 -5.75 0.08
CA PHE A 80 2.95 -4.51 0.81
C PHE A 80 4.36 -4.38 1.34
N ILE A 81 5.04 -3.28 0.99
CA ILE A 81 6.41 -3.03 1.43
C ILE A 81 6.41 -1.78 2.30
N MET A 82 6.64 -1.95 3.59
CA MET A 82 6.87 -0.84 4.52
C MET A 82 8.32 -0.39 4.44
N LYS A 83 8.56 0.89 4.12
CA LYS A 83 9.89 1.49 3.99
C LYS A 83 10.05 2.66 4.97
N ASN A 84 10.65 2.40 6.13
CA ASN A 84 10.95 3.43 7.13
C ASN A 84 12.10 4.34 6.62
N PRO A 85 12.01 5.70 6.69
CA PRO A 85 11.20 6.48 7.63
C PRO A 85 9.79 6.92 7.20
N ILE A 86 9.45 6.96 5.91
CA ILE A 86 8.25 7.70 5.46
C ILE A 86 7.54 7.12 4.22
N ARG A 87 7.84 5.90 3.77
CA ARG A 87 7.27 5.38 2.52
C ARG A 87 6.68 3.99 2.67
N PHE A 88 5.78 3.66 1.78
CA PHE A 88 5.34 2.29 1.56
C PHE A 88 4.99 2.09 0.10
N ASP A 89 5.06 0.84 -0.33
CA ASP A 89 4.58 0.43 -1.64
C ASP A 89 3.45 -0.57 -1.46
N ILE A 90 2.48 -0.51 -2.36
CA ILE A 90 1.51 -1.59 -2.58
C ILE A 90 1.67 -2.05 -4.01
N ASN A 91 1.85 -3.35 -4.19
CA ASN A 91 1.81 -4.00 -5.49
C ASN A 91 0.54 -4.86 -5.55
N PHE A 92 -0.30 -4.62 -6.54
CA PHE A 92 -1.40 -5.52 -6.89
C PHE A 92 -1.17 -6.01 -8.32
N ASN A 93 -0.88 -7.30 -8.46
CA ASN A 93 -0.71 -7.98 -9.74
C ASN A 93 0.23 -7.25 -10.72
N GLY A 94 1.38 -6.77 -10.23
CA GLY A 94 2.38 -6.05 -11.02
C GLY A 94 2.17 -4.54 -11.11
N TYR A 95 1.03 -4.01 -10.65
CA TYR A 95 0.81 -2.57 -10.53
C TYR A 95 1.35 -2.08 -9.19
N VAL A 96 2.47 -1.34 -9.26
CA VAL A 96 3.13 -0.79 -8.07
C VAL A 96 2.66 0.66 -7.82
N PHE A 97 2.16 0.90 -6.61
CA PHE A 97 1.71 2.18 -6.11
C PHE A 97 2.56 2.60 -4.92
N GLU A 98 3.25 3.74 -5.03
CA GLU A 98 4.08 4.31 -3.96
C GLU A 98 3.27 5.32 -3.15
N GLY A 99 3.34 5.21 -1.83
CA GLY A 99 2.68 6.08 -0.87
C GLY A 99 3.66 6.67 0.13
N MET A 100 3.31 7.84 0.64
CA MET A 100 4.03 8.45 1.75
C MET A 100 3.27 8.25 3.05
N MET A 101 3.99 7.82 4.08
CA MET A 101 3.49 7.85 5.45
C MET A 101 3.60 9.27 5.99
N PRO A 102 2.52 9.85 6.53
CA PRO A 102 2.62 11.06 7.33
C PRO A 102 3.68 10.93 8.44
N LYS A 103 4.32 12.04 8.81
CA LYS A 103 5.29 12.07 9.90
C LYS A 103 4.63 11.56 11.19
N GLY A 104 5.30 10.66 11.91
CA GLY A 104 4.80 10.06 13.15
C GLY A 104 3.83 8.88 12.95
N VAL A 105 3.59 8.43 11.71
CA VAL A 105 2.74 7.25 11.47
C VAL A 105 3.31 5.99 12.10
N LEU A 106 4.63 5.78 12.08
CA LEU A 106 5.23 4.63 12.74
C LEU A 106 4.95 4.63 14.26
N ASP A 107 5.08 5.79 14.89
CA ASP A 107 4.77 5.97 16.31
C ASP A 107 3.27 5.77 16.55
N ASN A 108 2.40 6.26 15.65
CA ASN A 108 0.97 6.00 15.72
C ASN A 108 0.63 4.52 15.56
N LEU A 109 1.26 3.80 14.64
CA LEU A 109 1.07 2.36 14.45
C LEU A 109 1.46 1.59 15.71
N ARG A 110 2.59 1.96 16.34
CA ARG A 110 3.05 1.39 17.62
C ARG A 110 2.12 1.73 18.77
N ASN A 111 1.83 3.01 18.98
CA ASN A 111 1.01 3.51 20.09
C ASN A 111 -0.44 3.01 20.04
N ASN A 112 -0.99 2.81 18.84
CA ASN A 112 -2.33 2.25 18.66
C ASN A 112 -2.35 0.72 18.66
N ASN A 113 -1.21 0.05 18.95
CA ASN A 113 -1.07 -1.40 18.91
C ASN A 113 -1.66 -1.99 17.63
N VAL A 114 -1.33 -1.41 16.48
CA VAL A 114 -1.87 -1.87 15.21
C VAL A 114 -1.45 -3.32 14.98
N LYS A 115 -2.43 -4.20 14.81
CA LYS A 115 -2.25 -5.62 14.51
C LYS A 115 -2.83 -5.98 13.15
N GLU A 116 -3.58 -5.08 12.52
CA GLU A 116 -4.19 -5.32 11.23
C GLU A 116 -3.92 -4.18 10.25
N ILE A 117 -3.55 -4.48 9.01
CA ILE A 117 -3.58 -3.52 7.90
C ILE A 117 -4.67 -3.95 6.91
N ILE A 118 -5.60 -3.04 6.65
CA ILE A 118 -6.70 -3.20 5.69
C ILE A 118 -6.36 -2.36 4.46
N PHE A 119 -6.51 -2.95 3.28
CA PHE A 119 -6.37 -2.25 2.00
C PHE A 119 -7.76 -2.03 1.39
N GLN A 120 -8.01 -0.81 0.94
CA GLN A 120 -9.21 -0.44 0.22
C GLN A 120 -8.83 0.12 -1.14
N VAL A 121 -9.37 -0.46 -2.20
CA VAL A 121 -9.20 0.05 -3.57
C VAL A 121 -10.52 0.65 -4.03
N SER A 122 -10.47 1.89 -4.50
CA SER A 122 -11.61 2.62 -5.02
C SER A 122 -11.34 3.20 -6.40
N ASN A 123 -12.37 3.31 -7.23
CA ASN A 123 -12.33 4.14 -8.43
C ASN A 123 -13.16 5.41 -8.27
N GLN A 124 -12.71 6.46 -8.93
CA GLN A 124 -13.42 7.73 -9.00
C GLN A 124 -13.43 8.21 -10.45
N PHE A 125 -14.57 8.69 -10.93
CA PHE A 125 -14.71 9.28 -12.27
C PHE A 125 -15.04 10.76 -12.15
N VAL A 126 -14.24 11.60 -12.79
CA VAL A 126 -14.45 13.05 -12.82
C VAL A 126 -14.81 13.45 -14.25
N LYS A 127 -16.10 13.67 -14.52
CA LYS A 127 -16.60 14.16 -15.82
C LYS A 127 -17.25 15.54 -15.67
N GLY A 128 -16.55 16.60 -16.07
CA GLY A 128 -17.04 17.99 -15.98
C GLY A 128 -17.11 18.54 -14.54
N ARG A 129 -17.91 19.60 -14.30
CA ARG A 129 -18.07 20.25 -12.98
C ARG A 129 -18.99 19.51 -11.99
N LYS A 130 -19.63 18.41 -12.41
CA LYS A 130 -20.49 17.58 -11.55
C LYS A 130 -19.82 16.24 -11.33
N SER A 131 -19.27 16.04 -10.15
CA SER A 131 -18.68 14.78 -9.70
C SER A 131 -19.79 13.73 -9.59
N TYR A 132 -19.99 12.91 -10.63
CA TYR A 132 -20.76 11.68 -10.49
C TYR A 132 -19.83 10.63 -9.88
N ILE A 133 -19.80 10.56 -8.55
CA ILE A 133 -18.99 9.57 -7.84
C ILE A 133 -19.73 8.23 -7.90
N LYS A 134 -19.55 7.49 -9.00
CA LYS A 134 -19.78 6.03 -8.96
C LYS A 134 -18.52 5.41 -8.39
N MET A 135 -18.50 5.23 -7.06
CA MET A 135 -17.38 4.61 -6.34
C MET A 135 -17.69 3.14 -6.13
N ASN A 136 -16.96 2.28 -6.85
CA ASN A 136 -16.86 0.89 -6.50
C ASN A 136 -15.69 0.75 -5.52
N GLN A 137 -15.89 -0.01 -4.45
CA GLN A 137 -14.86 -0.25 -3.43
C GLN A 137 -14.69 -1.74 -3.18
N VAL A 138 -13.44 -2.17 -3.07
CA VAL A 138 -13.09 -3.50 -2.59
C VAL A 138 -12.19 -3.36 -1.39
N VAL A 139 -12.53 -4.10 -0.33
CA VAL A 139 -11.82 -4.10 0.94
C VAL A 139 -11.15 -5.45 1.13
N VAL A 140 -9.89 -5.41 1.49
CA VAL A 140 -9.01 -6.55 1.75
C VAL A 140 -8.46 -6.38 3.14
N THR A 141 -8.69 -7.33 4.03
CA THR A 141 -7.85 -7.42 5.23
C THR A 141 -6.55 -8.06 4.79
N GLY A 142 -5.48 -7.28 4.76
CA GLY A 142 -4.23 -7.70 4.13
C GLY A 142 -3.15 -8.12 5.10
N ILE A 143 -2.99 -7.56 6.29
CA ILE A 143 -1.93 -8.04 7.20
C ILE A 143 -2.55 -8.27 8.56
N LYS A 144 -2.41 -9.46 9.12
CA LYS A 144 -2.82 -9.77 10.50
C LYS A 144 -1.57 -9.99 11.36
N ASN A 145 -1.68 -9.66 12.64
CA ASN A 145 -0.62 -9.81 13.65
C ASN A 145 0.69 -9.08 13.31
N ILE A 146 0.61 -7.89 12.68
CA ILE A 146 1.80 -7.10 12.40
C ILE A 146 2.50 -6.67 13.71
N SER A 147 3.83 -6.81 13.75
CA SER A 147 4.68 -6.25 14.81
C SER A 147 5.57 -5.14 14.26
N PHE A 148 5.54 -4.00 14.94
CA PHE A 148 6.38 -2.83 14.64
C PHE A 148 7.66 -2.77 15.49
N SER A 149 7.97 -3.86 16.22
CA SER A 149 9.28 -4.08 16.85
C SER A 149 10.43 -3.88 15.86
#